data_AF-A0A812IBB6-F1
#
_entry.id   AF-A0A812IBB6-F1
#
_cell.length_a   1.000
_cell.length_b   1.000
_cell.length_c   1.000
_cell.angle_alpha   90.00
_cell.angle_beta   90.00
_cell.angle_gamma   90.00
#
_symmetry.space_group_name_H-M   'P 1'
#
loop_
_entity.id
_entity.type
_entity.pdbx_description
1 polymer ?
#
loop_
_entity_poly.entity_id
_entity_poly.type
_entity_poly.pdbx_seq_one_letter_code
_entity_poly.pdbx_strand_id
1 'polypeptide(L)'
;MACGIVVLSTHAAFADWDLKGWLSWIEKGLKKPDLHEQRMEDALRKMMMEHFQGALRYLAHLQVVVLLFLLYLVQQRPEFVTMVQFVTVLLHYLGCCWLARSHLTFNTLRLLALVAHFAHTFFVVTTHFSEEADYNFPSVFSAAFRVFGAAVIHDPPVLIPCQTWICAVEVACYLGLEGTRRGPLWHFLCGQSVILSLVCGVAIMVQEWARTCIKASFQSADAHLSLEGFQRVLRSVCDADVLLDDSFNIVGDDTRLRRVLATPTNLKGMRFNYRPARQ
;
A
#
# COMPACT_ATOMS: atom_id res chain seq x y z
N MET A 1 10.61 11.32 32.95
CA MET A 1 11.60 10.23 32.87
C MET A 1 10.98 8.87 32.54
N ALA A 2 9.87 8.45 33.15
CA ALA A 2 9.22 7.16 32.84
C ALA A 2 8.73 7.02 31.39
N CYS A 3 8.23 8.08 30.76
CA CYS A 3 7.92 8.08 29.31
C CYS A 3 9.16 7.96 28.43
N GLY A 4 10.31 8.48 28.90
CA GLY A 4 11.59 8.28 28.23
C GLY A 4 12.03 6.84 28.29
N ILE A 5 11.80 6.15 29.42
CA ILE A 5 12.10 4.72 29.58
C ILE A 5 11.14 3.87 28.74
N VAL A 6 9.83 4.14 28.75
CA VAL A 6 8.89 3.42 27.89
C VAL A 6 9.22 3.67 26.42
N VAL A 7 9.45 4.91 25.97
CA VAL A 7 9.87 5.22 24.60
C VAL A 7 11.23 4.59 24.26
N LEU A 8 12.19 4.55 25.19
CA LEU A 8 13.47 3.85 25.01
C LEU A 8 13.32 2.34 25.04
N SER A 9 12.31 1.79 25.73
CA SER A 9 12.03 0.35 25.81
C SER A 9 11.21 -0.12 24.62
N THR A 10 10.26 0.67 24.10
CA THR A 10 9.62 0.43 22.81
C THR A 10 10.62 0.67 21.68
N HIS A 11 11.45 1.71 21.76
CA HIS A 11 12.56 1.92 20.82
C HIS A 11 13.58 0.79 20.91
N ALA A 12 13.94 0.26 22.09
CA ALA A 12 14.85 -0.87 22.25
C ALA A 12 14.22 -2.21 21.81
N ALA A 13 12.93 -2.43 22.08
CA ALA A 13 12.19 -3.60 21.61
C ALA A 13 11.94 -3.55 20.09
N PHE A 14 11.86 -2.36 19.49
CA PHE A 14 11.89 -2.15 18.04
C PHE A 14 13.32 -2.03 17.48
N ALA A 15 14.35 -1.78 18.29
CA ALA A 15 15.77 -1.64 17.89
C ALA A 15 16.58 -2.93 18.00
N ASP A 16 15.94 -4.06 18.36
CA ASP A 16 16.37 -5.37 17.86
C ASP A 16 16.08 -5.52 16.34
N TRP A 17 15.46 -4.52 15.69
CA TRP A 17 15.85 -4.18 14.32
C TRP A 17 17.24 -3.58 14.34
N ASP A 18 18.21 -4.49 14.23
CA ASP A 18 19.62 -4.25 13.98
C ASP A 18 19.83 -2.90 13.27
N LEU A 19 20.62 -2.01 13.87
CA LEU A 19 21.00 -0.75 13.21
C LEU A 19 21.74 -1.03 11.90
N LYS A 20 22.40 -2.20 11.77
CA LYS A 20 22.86 -2.75 10.48
C LYS A 20 21.72 -3.24 9.62
N GLY A 21 20.60 -3.70 10.15
CA GLY A 21 19.36 -3.97 9.41
C GLY A 21 18.80 -2.70 8.76
N TRP A 22 18.70 -1.59 9.51
CA TRP A 22 18.26 -0.29 8.96
C TRP A 22 19.29 0.33 8.01
N LEU A 23 20.59 0.31 8.38
CA LEU A 23 21.67 0.73 7.48
C LEU A 23 21.76 -0.18 6.25
N SER A 24 21.55 -1.49 6.38
CA SER A 24 21.50 -2.42 5.23
C SER A 24 20.22 -2.28 4.43
N TRP A 25 19.12 -1.78 5.01
CA TRP A 25 17.90 -1.43 4.28
C TRP A 25 18.12 -0.15 3.45
N ILE A 26 18.84 0.82 4.01
CA ILE A 26 19.33 2.00 3.28
C ILE A 26 20.37 1.60 2.22
N GLU A 27 21.29 0.68 2.54
CA GLU A 27 22.35 0.18 1.65
C GLU A 27 21.80 -0.74 0.55
N LYS A 28 20.75 -1.52 0.85
CA LYS A 28 19.96 -2.28 -0.14
C LYS A 28 19.09 -1.34 -0.98
N GLY A 29 18.57 -0.27 -0.42
CA GLY A 29 17.92 0.82 -1.17
C GLY A 29 18.89 1.58 -2.08
N LEU A 30 20.20 1.55 -1.79
CA LEU A 30 21.27 2.11 -2.63
C LEU A 30 21.74 1.16 -3.73
N LYS A 31 21.53 -0.16 -3.59
CA LYS A 31 21.69 -1.09 -4.72
C LYS A 31 20.60 -0.79 -5.73
N LYS A 32 20.98 -0.64 -7.01
CA LYS A 32 19.99 -0.53 -8.10
C LYS A 32 19.06 -1.74 -8.01
N PRO A 33 17.75 -1.54 -7.81
CA PRO A 33 16.81 -2.65 -7.73
C PRO A 33 16.86 -3.43 -9.04
N ASP A 34 16.70 -4.74 -8.94
CA ASP A 34 16.58 -5.57 -10.14
C ASP A 34 15.40 -5.09 -10.98
N LEU A 35 15.49 -5.19 -12.30
CA LEU A 35 14.42 -4.72 -13.21
C LEU A 35 13.05 -5.32 -12.86
N HIS A 36 13.04 -6.56 -12.36
CA HIS A 36 11.82 -7.22 -11.90
C HIS A 36 11.25 -6.61 -10.61
N GLU A 37 12.12 -6.26 -9.66
CA GLU A 37 11.73 -5.61 -8.41
C GLU A 37 11.20 -4.20 -8.66
N GLN A 38 11.83 -3.44 -9.56
CA GLN A 38 11.34 -2.13 -9.97
C GLN A 38 9.95 -2.21 -10.61
N ARG A 39 9.70 -3.17 -11.52
CA ARG A 39 8.37 -3.38 -12.11
C ARG A 39 7.32 -3.74 -11.05
N MET A 40 7.70 -4.56 -10.07
CA MET A 40 6.81 -4.93 -8.97
C MET A 40 6.47 -3.72 -8.10
N GLU A 41 7.46 -2.88 -7.76
CA GLU A 41 7.22 -1.64 -7.02
C GLU A 41 6.31 -0.69 -7.79
N ASP A 42 6.53 -0.50 -9.08
CA ASP A 42 5.69 0.39 -9.89
C ASP A 42 4.24 -0.11 -9.97
N ALA A 43 4.05 -1.43 -10.09
CA ALA A 43 2.72 -2.05 -10.03
C ALA A 43 2.06 -1.86 -8.65
N LEU A 44 2.82 -2.02 -7.56
CA LEU A 44 2.34 -1.80 -6.20
C LEU A 44 1.93 -0.35 -5.97
N ARG A 45 2.75 0.61 -6.44
CA ARG A 45 2.43 2.05 -6.36
C ARG A 45 1.16 2.37 -7.13
N LYS A 46 1.00 1.82 -8.34
CA LYS A 46 -0.20 2.02 -9.15
C LYS A 46 -1.45 1.45 -8.46
N MET A 47 -1.38 0.21 -7.96
CA MET A 47 -2.47 -0.40 -7.20
C MET A 47 -2.84 0.42 -5.96
N MET A 48 -1.84 0.88 -5.19
CA MET A 48 -2.10 1.71 -4.02
C MET A 48 -2.78 3.02 -4.39
N MET A 49 -2.38 3.68 -5.48
CA MET A 49 -3.02 4.89 -5.98
C MET A 49 -4.50 4.66 -6.34
N GLU A 50 -4.81 3.56 -7.02
CA GLU A 50 -6.19 3.21 -7.40
C GLU A 50 -7.07 2.91 -6.18
N HIS A 51 -6.56 2.10 -5.24
CA HIS A 51 -7.25 1.82 -3.98
C HIS A 51 -7.47 3.08 -3.16
N PHE A 52 -6.47 3.96 -3.06
CA PHE A 52 -6.57 5.21 -2.33
C PHE A 52 -7.63 6.14 -2.93
N GLN A 53 -7.68 6.28 -4.25
CA GLN A 53 -8.70 7.09 -4.92
C GLN A 53 -10.12 6.54 -4.68
N GLY A 54 -10.28 5.21 -4.70
CA GLY A 54 -11.54 4.57 -4.33
C GLY A 54 -11.94 4.89 -2.89
N ALA A 55 -11.02 4.69 -1.95
CA ALA A 55 -11.23 4.94 -0.52
C ALA A 55 -11.52 6.41 -0.20
N LEU A 56 -10.88 7.36 -0.89
CA LEU A 56 -11.12 8.80 -0.71
C LEU A 56 -12.58 9.19 -0.92
N ARG A 57 -13.28 8.55 -1.87
CA ARG A 57 -14.70 8.84 -2.12
C ARG A 57 -15.56 8.41 -0.94
N TYR A 58 -15.33 7.21 -0.41
CA TYR A 58 -16.03 6.73 0.79
C TYR A 58 -15.68 7.58 2.03
N LEU A 59 -14.41 7.98 2.15
CA LEU A 59 -13.96 8.82 3.25
C LEU A 59 -14.60 10.21 3.21
N ALA A 60 -14.77 10.80 2.02
CA ALA A 60 -15.46 12.06 1.87
C ALA A 60 -16.92 11.97 2.34
N HIS A 61 -17.64 10.89 2.00
CA HIS A 61 -19.00 10.67 2.51
C HIS A 61 -19.06 10.53 4.03
N LEU A 62 -18.13 9.77 4.62
CA LEU A 62 -18.04 9.64 6.07
C LEU A 62 -17.75 10.99 6.74
N GLN A 63 -16.84 11.79 6.16
CA GLN A 63 -16.51 13.11 6.68
C GLN A 63 -17.68 14.09 6.62
N VAL A 64 -18.57 14.01 5.61
CA VAL A 64 -19.80 14.81 5.59
C VAL A 64 -20.68 14.49 6.81
N VAL A 65 -20.81 13.22 7.19
CA VAL A 65 -21.60 12.84 8.39
C VAL A 65 -20.98 13.44 9.65
N VAL A 66 -19.65 13.36 9.79
CA VAL A 66 -18.92 13.96 10.92
C VAL A 66 -19.07 15.49 10.93
N LEU A 67 -19.03 16.14 9.76
CA LEU A 67 -19.25 17.58 9.63
C LEU A 67 -20.64 18.00 10.05
N LEU A 68 -21.68 17.28 9.64
CA LEU A 68 -23.05 17.57 10.04
C LEU A 68 -23.23 17.41 11.56
N PHE A 69 -22.61 16.38 12.14
CA PHE A 69 -22.60 16.19 13.60
C PHE A 69 -21.88 17.33 14.33
N LEU A 70 -20.69 17.74 13.88
CA LEU A 70 -19.96 18.86 14.46
C LEU A 70 -20.70 20.18 14.27
N LEU A 71 -21.34 20.40 13.12
CA LEU A 71 -22.16 21.59 12.88
C LEU A 71 -23.33 21.65 13.86
N TYR A 72 -24.01 20.52 14.09
CA TYR A 72 -25.06 20.42 15.11
C TYR A 72 -24.51 20.76 16.50
N LEU A 73 -23.33 20.25 16.88
CA LEU A 73 -22.69 20.59 18.15
C LEU A 73 -22.35 22.08 18.25
N VAL A 74 -21.79 22.70 17.20
CA VAL A 74 -21.50 24.14 17.16
C VAL A 74 -22.77 24.97 17.33
N GLN A 75 -23.89 24.53 16.75
CA GLN A 75 -25.19 25.22 16.90
C GLN A 75 -25.75 25.11 18.31
N GLN A 76 -25.62 23.96 18.96
CA GLN A 76 -26.08 23.75 20.33
C GLN A 76 -25.18 24.46 21.35
N ARG A 77 -23.86 24.43 21.13
CA ARG A 77 -22.83 24.93 22.05
C ARG A 77 -21.65 25.50 21.24
N PRO A 78 -21.63 26.81 20.96
CA PRO A 78 -20.60 27.45 20.13
C PRO A 78 -19.30 27.66 20.92
N GLU A 79 -18.69 26.58 21.40
CA GLU A 79 -17.39 26.61 22.06
C GLU A 79 -16.27 26.78 21.04
N PHE A 80 -15.21 27.50 21.43
CA PHE A 80 -14.04 27.71 20.57
C PHE A 80 -13.42 26.38 20.11
N VAL A 81 -13.36 25.38 21.00
CA VAL A 81 -12.80 24.05 20.68
C VAL A 81 -13.62 23.35 19.58
N THR A 82 -14.95 23.33 19.73
CA THR A 82 -15.85 22.71 18.74
C THR A 82 -15.80 23.43 17.39
N MET A 83 -15.68 24.77 17.39
CA MET A 83 -15.48 25.53 16.15
C MET A 83 -14.15 25.19 15.48
N VAL A 84 -13.06 25.08 16.24
CA VAL A 84 -11.75 24.70 15.71
C VAL A 84 -11.78 23.27 15.13
N GLN A 85 -12.42 22.33 15.82
CA GLN A 85 -12.64 20.96 15.31
C GLN A 85 -13.46 20.96 14.01
N PHE A 86 -14.56 21.72 13.97
CA PHE A 86 -15.39 21.87 12.78
C PHE A 86 -14.59 22.41 11.59
N VAL A 87 -13.84 23.50 11.77
CA VAL A 87 -12.99 24.07 10.72
C VAL A 87 -11.92 23.07 10.26
N THR A 88 -11.30 22.35 11.18
CA THR A 88 -10.28 21.33 10.87
C THR A 88 -10.87 20.21 9.99
N VAL A 89 -12.03 19.68 10.39
CA VAL A 89 -12.69 18.61 9.63
C VAL A 89 -13.22 19.14 8.29
N LEU A 90 -13.65 20.40 8.22
CA LEU A 90 -14.14 21.02 6.98
C LEU A 90 -13.01 21.19 5.97
N LEU A 91 -11.87 21.69 6.42
CA LEU A 91 -10.67 21.80 5.58
C LEU A 91 -10.21 20.43 5.11
N HIS A 92 -10.25 19.41 5.97
CA HIS A 92 -9.92 18.04 5.60
C HIS A 92 -10.88 17.52 4.52
N TYR A 93 -12.19 17.73 4.68
CA TYR A 93 -13.21 17.34 3.70
C TYR A 93 -13.03 18.02 2.34
N LEU A 94 -12.79 19.34 2.35
CA LEU A 94 -12.50 20.08 1.13
C LEU A 94 -11.23 19.56 0.45
N GLY A 95 -10.21 19.21 1.25
CA GLY A 95 -9.01 18.51 0.80
C GLY A 95 -9.35 17.19 0.11
N CYS A 96 -10.08 16.30 0.79
CA CYS A 96 -10.51 15.00 0.22
C CYS A 96 -11.30 15.16 -1.08
N CYS A 97 -12.23 16.11 -1.16
CA CYS A 97 -13.00 16.40 -2.37
C CYS A 97 -12.12 16.89 -3.52
N TRP A 98 -11.17 17.77 -3.24
CA TRP A 98 -10.22 18.27 -4.22
C TRP A 98 -9.36 17.13 -4.76
N LEU A 99 -8.78 16.33 -3.86
CA LEU A 99 -7.93 15.19 -4.19
C LEU A 99 -8.63 14.12 -5.01
N ALA A 100 -9.91 13.85 -4.70
CA ALA A 100 -10.71 12.90 -5.45
C ALA A 100 -10.91 13.30 -6.92
N ARG A 101 -10.71 14.59 -7.26
CA ARG A 101 -10.78 15.13 -8.62
C ARG A 101 -9.41 15.33 -9.27
N SER A 102 -8.33 15.36 -8.50
CA SER A 102 -6.99 15.63 -8.99
C SER A 102 -6.27 14.39 -9.51
N HIS A 103 -5.42 14.57 -10.52
CA HIS A 103 -4.44 13.56 -10.90
C HIS A 103 -3.27 13.60 -9.90
N LEU A 104 -3.25 12.63 -9.00
CA LEU A 104 -2.27 12.56 -7.92
C LEU A 104 -1.05 11.76 -8.34
N THR A 105 0.13 12.26 -7.98
CA THR A 105 1.36 11.47 -8.02
C THR A 105 1.55 10.76 -6.67
N PHE A 106 2.38 9.72 -6.67
CA PHE A 106 2.72 8.98 -5.46
C PHE A 106 3.37 9.84 -4.37
N ASN A 107 4.23 10.79 -4.76
CA ASN A 107 4.88 11.69 -3.81
C ASN A 107 3.86 12.67 -3.20
N THR A 108 2.90 13.15 -4.01
CA THR A 108 1.78 13.97 -3.52
C THR A 108 0.93 13.19 -2.52
N LEU A 109 0.68 11.90 -2.78
CA LEU A 109 -0.03 11.02 -1.86
C LEU A 109 0.66 10.92 -0.50
N ARG A 110 1.97 10.68 -0.48
CA ARG A 110 2.76 10.61 0.77
C ARG A 110 2.73 11.91 1.56
N LEU A 111 2.95 13.04 0.89
CA LEU A 111 2.89 14.35 1.52
C LEU A 111 1.51 14.61 2.12
N LEU A 112 0.46 14.26 1.40
CA LEU A 112 -0.89 14.42 1.87
C LEU A 112 -1.18 13.51 3.07
N ALA A 113 -0.73 12.25 3.03
CA ALA A 113 -0.87 11.34 4.16
C ALA A 113 -0.23 11.96 5.41
N LEU A 114 0.97 12.55 5.30
CA LEU A 114 1.60 13.28 6.40
C LEU A 114 0.71 14.43 6.91
N VAL A 115 0.23 15.29 6.01
CA VAL A 115 -0.67 16.41 6.36
C VAL A 115 -1.95 15.93 7.06
N ALA A 116 -2.53 14.83 6.60
CA ALA A 116 -3.71 14.21 7.21
C ALA A 116 -3.42 13.71 8.64
N HIS A 117 -2.25 13.11 8.88
CA HIS A 117 -1.83 12.69 10.22
C HIS A 117 -1.53 13.88 11.15
N PHE A 118 -0.96 14.97 10.63
CA PHE A 118 -0.82 16.22 11.39
C PHE A 118 -2.18 16.82 11.77
N ALA A 119 -3.12 16.88 10.83
CA ALA A 119 -4.48 17.35 11.10
C ALA A 119 -5.20 16.47 12.13
N HIS A 120 -5.03 15.15 12.05
CA HIS A 120 -5.56 14.21 13.04
C HIS A 120 -4.92 14.40 14.42
N THR A 121 -3.61 14.62 14.48
CA THR A 121 -2.91 14.94 15.74
C THR A 121 -3.47 16.21 16.37
N PHE A 122 -3.69 17.25 15.57
CA PHE A 122 -4.30 18.50 16.02
C PHE A 122 -5.74 18.30 16.54
N PHE A 123 -6.53 17.49 15.83
CA PHE A 123 -7.87 17.09 16.27
C PHE A 123 -7.85 16.35 17.62
N VAL A 124 -6.93 15.41 17.82
CA VAL A 124 -6.75 14.69 19.09
C VAL A 124 -6.40 15.65 20.22
N VAL A 125 -5.41 16.52 20.01
CA VAL A 125 -4.97 17.50 21.03
C VAL A 125 -6.13 18.41 21.44
N THR A 126 -6.85 18.97 20.47
CA THR A 126 -8.01 19.85 20.74
C THR A 126 -9.14 19.12 21.47
N THR A 127 -9.35 17.83 21.18
CA THR A 127 -10.35 17.02 21.87
C THR A 127 -10.01 16.84 23.35
N HIS A 128 -8.74 16.67 23.72
CA HIS A 128 -8.32 16.58 25.12
C HIS A 128 -8.52 17.89 25.91
N PHE A 129 -8.64 19.04 25.23
CA PHE A 129 -8.98 20.31 25.87
C PHE A 129 -10.48 20.50 26.10
N SER A 130 -11.34 19.63 25.57
CA SER A 130 -12.79 19.68 25.83
C SER A 130 -13.09 18.97 27.16
N GLU A 131 -13.43 19.73 28.20
CA GLU A 131 -13.67 19.20 29.56
C GLU A 131 -14.87 18.24 29.65
N GLU A 132 -15.86 18.39 28.75
CA GLU A 132 -17.12 17.64 28.77
C GLU A 132 -17.15 16.42 27.82
N ALA A 133 -16.11 16.19 27.03
CA ALA A 133 -16.12 15.08 26.08
C ALA A 133 -16.02 13.74 26.81
N ASP A 134 -17.05 12.89 26.66
CA ASP A 134 -16.99 11.46 26.96
C ASP A 134 -15.82 10.86 26.16
N TYR A 135 -14.67 10.70 26.82
CA TYR A 135 -13.40 10.33 26.18
C TYR A 135 -13.50 9.06 25.31
N ASN A 136 -14.44 8.18 25.67
CA ASN A 136 -14.68 6.92 24.98
C ASN A 136 -15.05 7.11 23.51
N PHE A 137 -15.92 8.07 23.16
CA PHE A 137 -16.38 8.19 21.77
C PHE A 137 -15.27 8.74 20.84
N PRO A 138 -14.59 9.86 21.14
CA PRO A 138 -13.51 10.36 20.29
C PRO A 138 -12.32 9.40 20.23
N SER A 139 -11.99 8.70 21.32
CA SER A 139 -10.91 7.71 21.33
C SER A 139 -11.23 6.51 20.43
N VAL A 140 -12.45 5.95 20.51
CA VAL A 140 -12.88 4.86 19.63
C VAL A 140 -12.94 5.32 18.17
N PHE A 141 -13.47 6.51 17.91
CA PHE A 141 -13.51 7.09 16.56
C PHE A 141 -12.10 7.28 15.99
N SER A 142 -11.18 7.82 16.79
CA SER A 142 -9.77 7.99 16.41
C SER A 142 -9.10 6.64 16.12
N ALA A 143 -9.27 5.64 16.98
CA ALA A 143 -8.73 4.30 16.76
C ALA A 143 -9.28 3.67 15.47
N ALA A 144 -10.59 3.77 15.22
CA ALA A 144 -11.21 3.28 13.99
C ALA A 144 -10.67 3.99 12.75
N PHE A 145 -10.50 5.32 12.81
CA PHE A 145 -9.93 6.11 11.73
C PHE A 145 -8.48 5.70 11.43
N ARG A 146 -7.67 5.45 12.47
CA ARG A 146 -6.27 5.00 12.33
C ARG A 146 -6.18 3.63 11.68
N VAL A 147 -7.01 2.67 12.10
CA VAL A 147 -7.06 1.32 11.52
C VAL A 147 -7.54 1.36 10.06
N PHE A 148 -8.60 2.13 9.78
CA PHE A 148 -9.08 2.31 8.41
C PHE A 148 -8.02 2.98 7.53
N GLY A 149 -7.37 4.03 8.02
CA GLY A 149 -6.27 4.71 7.35
C GLY A 149 -5.11 3.77 7.01
N ALA A 150 -4.79 2.83 7.90
CA ALA A 150 -3.76 1.81 7.69
C ALA A 150 -4.12 0.80 6.59
N ALA A 151 -5.39 0.42 6.51
CA ALA A 151 -5.87 -0.49 5.46
C ALA A 151 -5.86 0.18 4.08
N VAL A 152 -6.08 1.50 4.03
CA VAL A 152 -6.15 2.27 2.77
C VAL A 152 -4.77 2.73 2.32
N ILE A 153 -3.98 3.31 3.22
CA ILE A 153 -2.64 3.87 2.97
C ILE A 153 -1.60 2.89 3.53
N HIS A 154 -1.31 1.84 2.76
CA HIS A 154 -0.39 0.78 3.15
C HIS A 154 1.07 1.10 2.74
N ASP A 155 1.57 2.24 3.21
CA ASP A 155 2.97 2.65 3.08
C ASP A 155 3.66 2.71 4.45
N PRO A 156 4.12 1.56 5.00
CA PRO A 156 4.65 1.47 6.35
C PRO A 156 5.79 2.44 6.69
N PRO A 157 6.73 2.77 5.77
CA PRO A 157 7.75 3.78 6.03
C PRO A 157 7.21 5.15 6.44
N VAL A 158 6.02 5.52 5.97
CA VAL A 158 5.35 6.78 6.34
C VAL A 158 4.38 6.55 7.49
N LEU A 159 3.59 5.48 7.42
CA LEU A 159 2.52 5.23 8.38
C LEU A 159 3.06 4.93 9.79
N ILE A 160 4.06 4.06 9.94
CA ILE A 160 4.55 3.63 11.27
C ILE A 160 5.07 4.83 12.09
N PRO A 161 5.94 5.72 11.55
CA PRO A 161 6.36 6.92 12.28
C PRO A 161 5.19 7.83 12.66
N CYS A 162 4.23 8.07 11.75
CA CYS A 162 3.08 8.92 12.02
C CYS A 162 2.17 8.34 13.12
N GLN A 163 1.96 7.03 13.12
CA GLN A 163 1.11 6.37 14.12
C GLN A 163 1.77 6.30 15.48
N THR A 164 3.10 6.13 15.50
CA THR A 164 3.91 6.21 16.73
C THR A 164 3.86 7.62 17.31
N TRP A 165 3.97 8.64 16.46
CA TRP A 165 3.82 10.04 16.85
C TRP A 165 2.45 10.34 17.45
N ILE A 166 1.36 9.91 16.80
CA ILE A 166 0.00 10.10 17.31
C ILE A 166 -0.17 9.45 18.68
N CYS A 167 0.27 8.18 18.85
CA CYS A 167 0.25 7.51 20.16
C CYS A 167 1.04 8.29 21.22
N ALA A 168 2.22 8.80 20.87
CA ALA A 168 3.03 9.58 21.80
C ALA A 168 2.33 10.87 22.22
N VAL A 169 1.67 11.55 21.29
CA VAL A 169 0.87 12.75 21.58
C VAL A 169 -0.34 12.42 22.45
N GLU A 170 -1.07 11.35 22.17
CA GLU A 170 -2.21 10.88 23.00
C GLU A 170 -1.76 10.57 24.44
N VAL A 171 -0.62 9.89 24.61
CA VAL A 171 -0.02 9.62 25.92
C VAL A 171 0.43 10.91 26.62
N ALA A 172 1.04 11.84 25.90
CA ALA A 172 1.44 13.13 26.45
C ALA A 172 0.23 13.96 26.90
N CYS A 173 -0.83 14.01 26.10
CA CYS A 173 -2.08 14.68 26.44
C CYS A 173 -2.75 14.04 27.67
N TYR A 174 -2.85 12.71 27.72
CA TYR A 174 -3.39 11.98 28.87
C TYR A 174 -2.62 12.31 30.15
N LEU A 175 -1.29 12.30 30.11
CA LEU A 175 -0.45 12.58 31.28
C LEU A 175 -0.46 14.06 31.70
N GLY A 176 -0.50 14.98 30.73
CA GLY A 176 -0.36 16.42 30.98
C GLY A 176 -1.66 17.14 31.33
N LEU A 177 -2.79 16.72 30.76
CA LEU A 177 -4.06 17.44 30.87
C LEU A 177 -5.06 16.75 31.80
N GLU A 178 -5.13 15.42 31.78
CA GLU A 178 -6.17 14.69 32.52
C GLU A 178 -5.73 14.27 33.92
N GLY A 179 -4.42 14.17 34.16
CA GLY A 179 -3.86 13.63 35.40
C GLY A 179 -4.38 12.21 35.69
N THR A 180 -4.17 11.70 36.90
CA THR A 180 -4.67 10.37 37.31
C THR A 180 -6.20 10.28 37.47
N ARG A 181 -6.96 11.32 37.07
CA ARG A 181 -8.42 11.39 37.28
C ARG A 181 -9.22 10.35 36.48
N ARG A 182 -8.74 9.92 35.31
CA ARG A 182 -9.52 9.11 34.35
C ARG A 182 -9.20 7.62 34.35
N GLY A 183 -8.41 7.13 35.32
CA GLY A 183 -8.15 5.71 35.52
C GLY A 183 -6.66 5.38 35.63
N PRO A 184 -6.33 4.10 35.85
CA PRO A 184 -4.95 3.66 35.97
C PRO A 184 -4.22 3.86 34.63
N LEU A 185 -3.09 4.57 34.67
CA LEU A 185 -2.23 4.84 33.52
C LEU A 185 -1.90 3.60 32.69
N TRP A 186 -1.75 2.45 33.36
CA TRP A 186 -1.44 1.19 32.70
C TRP A 186 -2.50 0.75 31.69
N HIS A 187 -3.80 0.91 31.98
CA HIS A 187 -4.85 0.55 31.03
C HIS A 187 -4.78 1.41 29.77
N PHE A 188 -4.52 2.70 29.92
CA PHE A 188 -4.37 3.62 28.79
C PHE A 188 -3.16 3.26 27.92
N LEU A 189 -2.00 3.03 28.55
CA LEU A 189 -0.78 2.61 27.85
C LEU A 189 -0.97 1.28 27.13
N CYS A 190 -1.59 0.29 27.77
CA CYS A 190 -1.93 -0.98 27.14
C CYS A 190 -2.86 -0.77 25.93
N GLY A 191 -3.93 0.01 26.06
CA GLY A 191 -4.83 0.32 24.95
C GLY A 191 -4.11 0.98 23.77
N GLN A 192 -3.27 1.97 24.04
CA GLN A 192 -2.46 2.64 23.01
C GLN A 192 -1.47 1.70 22.34
N SER A 193 -0.83 0.81 23.10
CA SER A 193 0.08 -0.20 22.54
C SER A 193 -0.67 -1.18 21.63
N VAL A 194 -1.87 -1.62 22.02
CA VAL A 194 -2.70 -2.52 21.20
C VAL A 194 -3.13 -1.83 19.91
N ILE A 195 -3.57 -0.57 19.97
CA ILE A 195 -3.95 0.21 18.79
C ILE A 195 -2.75 0.36 17.84
N LEU A 196 -1.57 0.73 18.37
CA LEU A 196 -0.36 0.89 17.57
C LEU A 196 0.03 -0.42 16.89
N SER A 197 0.09 -1.52 17.64
CA SER A 197 0.40 -2.85 17.11
C SER A 197 -0.60 -3.29 16.04
N LEU A 198 -1.89 -3.06 16.26
CA LEU A 198 -2.94 -3.39 15.30
C LEU A 198 -2.77 -2.59 14.00
N VAL A 199 -2.59 -1.27 14.11
CA VAL A 199 -2.42 -0.37 12.96
C VAL A 199 -1.19 -0.73 12.14
N CYS A 200 -0.04 -0.92 12.80
CA CYS A 200 1.19 -1.34 12.12
C CYS A 200 1.06 -2.73 11.50
N GLY A 201 0.45 -3.67 12.22
CA GLY A 201 0.21 -5.03 11.74
C GLY A 201 -0.67 -5.07 10.51
N VAL A 202 -1.78 -4.32 10.50
CA VAL A 202 -2.67 -4.19 9.34
C VAL A 202 -1.93 -3.62 8.14
N ALA A 203 -1.15 -2.54 8.33
CA ALA A 203 -0.43 -1.92 7.23
C ALA A 203 0.61 -2.85 6.59
N ILE A 204 1.39 -3.57 7.41
CA ILE A 204 2.37 -4.55 6.94
C ILE A 204 1.65 -5.71 6.24
N MET A 205 0.60 -6.25 6.85
CA MET A 205 -0.17 -7.37 6.30
C MET A 205 -0.79 -7.02 4.94
N VAL A 206 -1.40 -5.85 4.80
CA VAL A 206 -1.98 -5.39 3.53
C VAL A 206 -0.90 -5.19 2.48
N GLN A 207 0.26 -4.63 2.83
CA GLN A 207 1.36 -4.46 1.89
C GLN A 207 1.92 -5.80 1.41
N GLU A 208 2.15 -6.76 2.32
CA GLU A 208 2.65 -8.10 1.97
C GLU A 208 1.63 -8.91 1.17
N TRP A 209 0.35 -8.79 1.51
CA TRP A 209 -0.73 -9.36 0.73
C TRP A 209 -0.75 -8.78 -0.69
N ALA A 210 -0.68 -7.46 -0.85
CA ALA A 210 -0.64 -6.80 -2.15
C ALA A 210 0.59 -7.25 -2.98
N ARG A 211 1.77 -7.33 -2.37
CA ARG A 211 2.99 -7.86 -3.01
C ARG A 211 2.80 -9.29 -3.51
N THR A 212 2.20 -10.15 -2.68
CA THR A 212 1.94 -11.55 -3.03
C THR A 212 0.96 -11.66 -4.20
N CYS A 213 -0.13 -10.88 -4.18
CA CYS A 213 -1.10 -10.83 -5.27
C CYS A 213 -0.48 -10.35 -6.59
N ILE A 214 0.35 -9.30 -6.54
CA ILE A 214 1.06 -8.78 -7.71
C ILE A 214 2.03 -9.81 -8.28
N LYS A 215 2.80 -10.47 -7.41
CA LYS A 215 3.73 -11.54 -7.83
C LYS A 215 2.99 -12.70 -8.49
N ALA A 216 1.88 -13.13 -7.92
CA ALA A 216 1.03 -14.17 -8.52
C ALA A 216 0.47 -13.72 -9.88
N SER A 217 0.06 -12.45 -10.01
CA SER A 217 -0.41 -11.88 -11.27
C SER A 217 0.68 -11.92 -12.36
N PHE A 218 1.92 -11.55 -12.03
CA PHE A 218 3.03 -11.63 -12.99
C PHE A 218 3.33 -13.06 -13.41
N GLN A 219 3.39 -13.99 -12.46
CA GLN A 219 3.61 -15.41 -12.78
C GLN A 219 2.51 -15.96 -13.69
N SER A 220 1.25 -15.57 -13.47
CA SER A 220 0.14 -15.98 -14.33
C SER A 220 0.23 -15.38 -15.74
N ALA A 221 0.64 -14.10 -15.85
CA ALA A 221 0.82 -13.43 -17.14
C ALA A 221 1.99 -14.03 -17.92
N ASP A 222 3.12 -14.30 -17.26
CA ASP A 222 4.28 -14.95 -17.86
C ASP A 222 3.96 -16.39 -18.31
N ALA A 223 3.18 -17.13 -17.51
CA ALA A 223 2.69 -18.46 -17.89
C ALA A 223 1.77 -18.40 -19.12
N HIS A 224 0.89 -17.40 -19.20
CA HIS A 224 0.02 -17.21 -20.36
C HIS A 224 0.80 -16.87 -21.62
N LEU A 225 1.78 -15.95 -21.54
CA LEU A 225 2.65 -15.59 -22.65
C LEU A 225 3.49 -16.79 -23.14
N SER A 226 3.98 -17.62 -22.21
CA SER A 226 4.69 -18.86 -22.54
C SER A 226 3.78 -19.85 -23.28
N LEU A 227 2.53 -19.99 -22.81
CA LEU A 227 1.54 -20.89 -23.43
C LEU A 227 1.11 -20.38 -24.82
N GLU A 228 0.91 -19.08 -25.00
CA GLU A 228 0.65 -18.47 -26.32
C GLU A 228 1.84 -18.65 -27.26
N GLY A 229 3.07 -18.48 -26.76
CA GLY A 229 4.31 -18.74 -27.50
C GLY A 229 4.37 -20.20 -27.95
N PHE A 230 4.10 -21.14 -27.05
CA PHE A 230 4.06 -22.57 -27.35
C PHE A 230 2.96 -22.92 -28.35
N GLN A 231 1.75 -22.37 -28.21
CA GLN A 231 0.66 -22.55 -29.17
C GLN A 231 1.00 -21.96 -30.54
N ARG A 232 1.68 -20.82 -30.61
CA ARG A 232 2.14 -20.23 -31.86
C ARG A 232 3.22 -21.10 -32.52
N VAL A 233 4.14 -21.66 -31.74
CA VAL A 233 5.13 -22.63 -32.24
C VAL A 233 4.44 -23.90 -32.73
N LEU A 234 3.53 -24.49 -31.95
CA LEU A 234 2.77 -25.68 -32.36
C LEU A 234 1.93 -25.42 -33.61
N ARG A 235 1.21 -24.30 -33.68
CA ARG A 235 0.49 -23.93 -34.91
C ARG A 235 1.45 -23.73 -36.07
N SER A 236 2.61 -23.11 -35.86
CA SER A 236 3.62 -22.99 -36.91
C SER A 236 4.17 -24.35 -37.36
N VAL A 237 4.28 -25.32 -36.46
CA VAL A 237 4.76 -26.68 -36.76
C VAL A 237 3.66 -27.50 -37.43
N CYS A 238 2.40 -27.35 -37.01
CA CYS A 238 1.24 -28.04 -37.60
C CYS A 238 0.77 -27.42 -38.93
N ASP A 239 0.88 -26.09 -39.11
CA ASP A 239 0.56 -25.37 -40.35
C ASP A 239 1.70 -25.45 -41.38
N ALA A 240 2.93 -25.70 -40.91
CA ALA A 240 4.00 -26.23 -41.74
C ALA A 240 3.82 -27.75 -41.81
N ASP A 241 2.73 -28.17 -42.47
CA ASP A 241 2.41 -29.55 -42.81
C ASP A 241 3.44 -30.05 -43.83
N VAL A 242 4.67 -30.18 -43.36
CA VAL A 242 5.79 -30.77 -44.05
C VAL A 242 5.56 -32.26 -43.94
N LEU A 243 4.79 -32.79 -44.87
CA LEU A 243 4.67 -34.21 -45.09
C LEU A 243 6.07 -34.73 -45.38
N LEU A 244 6.65 -35.44 -44.42
CA LEU A 244 7.87 -36.19 -44.62
C LEU A 244 7.51 -37.56 -45.22
N ASP A 245 8.21 -38.00 -46.26
CA ASP A 245 8.06 -39.38 -46.75
C ASP A 245 8.72 -40.40 -45.82
N ASP A 246 8.58 -41.69 -46.13
CA ASP A 246 9.20 -42.81 -45.40
C ASP A 246 10.74 -42.72 -45.33
N SER A 247 11.35 -41.84 -46.13
CA SER A 247 12.79 -41.57 -46.18
C SER A 247 13.18 -40.25 -45.51
N PHE A 248 12.25 -39.58 -44.81
CA PHE A 248 12.40 -38.27 -44.16
C PHE A 248 12.76 -37.13 -45.12
N ASN A 249 12.32 -37.18 -46.37
CA ASN A 249 12.41 -36.07 -47.30
C ASN A 249 11.15 -35.22 -47.24
N ILE A 250 11.28 -33.92 -47.52
CA ILE A 250 10.16 -32.97 -47.55
C ILE A 250 9.32 -33.22 -48.82
N VAL A 251 8.14 -33.82 -48.65
CA VAL A 251 7.19 -34.20 -49.71
C VAL A 251 5.88 -33.42 -49.55
N GLY A 252 5.98 -32.09 -49.65
CA GLY A 252 4.83 -31.18 -49.52
C GLY A 252 5.08 -29.81 -50.15
N ASP A 253 4.11 -28.90 -50.03
CA ASP A 253 4.29 -27.50 -50.41
C ASP A 253 5.25 -26.82 -49.41
N ASP A 254 6.46 -26.51 -49.87
CA ASP A 254 7.56 -25.99 -49.06
C ASP A 254 7.54 -24.47 -48.92
N THR A 255 6.59 -23.78 -49.55
CA THR A 255 6.50 -22.31 -49.56
C THR A 255 6.34 -21.72 -48.15
N ARG A 256 5.61 -22.41 -47.26
CA ARG A 256 5.46 -22.00 -45.86
C ARG A 256 6.73 -22.22 -45.04
N LEU A 257 7.40 -23.37 -45.23
CA LEU A 257 8.66 -23.69 -44.55
C LEU A 257 9.79 -22.72 -44.97
N ARG A 258 9.86 -22.38 -46.25
CA ARG A 258 10.80 -21.36 -46.79
C ARG A 258 10.54 -19.97 -46.21
N ARG A 259 9.28 -19.61 -45.98
CA ARG A 259 8.91 -18.36 -45.32
C ARG A 259 9.35 -18.34 -43.86
N VAL A 260 9.19 -19.45 -43.14
CA VAL A 260 9.61 -19.57 -41.73
C VAL A 260 11.14 -19.56 -41.60
N LEU A 261 11.86 -20.28 -42.47
CA LEU A 261 13.32 -20.33 -42.47
C LEU A 261 13.97 -19.10 -43.13
N ALA A 262 13.17 -18.21 -43.72
CA ALA A 262 13.62 -17.05 -44.50
C ALA A 262 14.65 -17.40 -45.59
N THR A 263 14.55 -18.59 -46.19
CA THR A 263 15.48 -19.08 -47.20
C THR A 263 14.88 -19.05 -48.60
N PRO A 264 15.60 -18.50 -49.61
CA PRO A 264 15.15 -18.51 -50.99
C PRO A 264 15.33 -19.87 -51.69
N THR A 265 15.91 -20.87 -51.02
CA THR A 265 16.15 -22.21 -51.59
C THR A 265 14.89 -23.06 -51.55
N ASN A 266 14.59 -23.78 -52.64
CA ASN A 266 13.55 -24.81 -52.67
C ASN A 266 13.99 -25.98 -51.80
N LEU A 267 13.17 -26.34 -50.81
CA LEU A 267 13.44 -27.37 -49.80
C LEU A 267 12.74 -28.69 -50.13
N LYS A 268 11.90 -28.73 -51.17
CA LYS A 268 11.21 -29.95 -51.59
C LYS A 268 12.20 -31.02 -52.01
N GLY A 269 12.06 -32.22 -51.46
CA GLY A 269 12.97 -33.36 -51.70
C GLY A 269 14.30 -33.29 -50.93
N MET A 270 14.56 -32.25 -50.14
CA MET A 270 15.70 -32.24 -49.23
C MET A 270 15.44 -33.17 -48.04
N ARG A 271 16.47 -33.92 -47.65
CA ARG A 271 16.43 -34.79 -46.48
C ARG A 271 16.49 -33.95 -45.22
N PHE A 272 15.54 -34.16 -44.31
CA PHE A 272 15.48 -33.43 -43.05
C PHE A 272 16.58 -33.96 -42.09
N ASN A 273 17.74 -33.30 -42.07
CA ASN A 273 18.83 -33.62 -41.14
C ASN A 273 18.60 -32.93 -39.79
N TYR A 274 17.89 -33.60 -38.88
CA TYR A 274 17.80 -33.15 -37.50
C TYR A 274 19.16 -33.34 -36.80
N ARG A 275 19.91 -32.25 -36.61
CA ARG A 275 21.03 -32.22 -35.66
C ARG A 275 20.48 -31.75 -34.32
N PRO A 276 20.46 -32.58 -33.26
CA PRO A 276 20.14 -32.10 -31.93
C PRO A 276 21.14 -31.02 -31.54
N ALA A 277 20.64 -29.87 -31.08
CA ALA A 277 21.48 -28.80 -30.56
C ALA A 277 22.27 -29.35 -29.36
N ARG A 278 23.61 -29.41 -29.49
CA ARG A 278 24.46 -29.69 -28.33
C ARG A 278 24.34 -28.49 -27.39
N GLN A 279 23.83 -28.76 -26.19
CA GLN A 279 23.96 -27.88 -25.03
C GLN A 279 25.44 -27.71 -24.67
#